data_AF-A0A2V6CD52-F1
#
_entry.id   AF-A0A2V6CD52-F1
#
_cell.length_a   1.000
_cell.length_b   1.000
_cell.length_c   1.000
_cell.angle_alpha   90.00
_cell.angle_beta   90.00
_cell.angle_gamma   90.00
#
_symmetry.space_group_name_H-M   'P 1'
#
loop_
_entity.id
_entity.type
_entity.pdbx_description
1 polymer ?
#
loop_
_entity_poly.entity_id
_entity_poly.type
_entity_poly.pdbx_seq_one_letter_code
_entity_poly.pdbx_strand_id
1 'polypeptide(L)'
;MDIGSPGAAGDAGVIRIGKPSTTTGTLVAGIWGKTVASGVGVIISSSGQLGTIQSSARYKQDIKPMDRTSESILALKPVTFRYKEDLDPDGIPQFGLVAEEVEKVNPDLVLRDENGKVMTVRYEAVNAMLLNEFLKEHRNVAEQQTKVAEQHSTIAQLKTIVAQQQKQIAAQQATAAQQQRQIEALTATVRKVSERVELSAPAPRIAGNDD
;
A
#
# COMPACT_ATOMS: atom_id res chain seq x y z
N MET A 1 -27.66 -38.83 -23.30
CA MET A 1 -27.07 -39.35 -24.56
C MET A 1 -25.61 -39.60 -24.27
N ASP A 2 -25.16 -40.84 -24.34
CA ASP A 2 -23.81 -41.22 -23.92
C ASP A 2 -22.99 -41.64 -25.14
N ILE A 3 -21.83 -40.99 -25.33
CA ILE A 3 -20.91 -41.28 -26.42
C ILE A 3 -19.69 -41.97 -25.82
N GLY A 4 -19.62 -43.29 -25.96
CA GLY A 4 -18.51 -44.07 -25.38
C GLY A 4 -18.45 -44.05 -23.85
N SER A 5 -19.59 -43.82 -23.19
CA SER A 5 -19.77 -43.83 -21.73
C SER A 5 -20.76 -44.93 -21.33
N PRO A 6 -20.59 -45.60 -20.17
CA PRO A 6 -21.55 -46.60 -19.69
C PRO A 6 -22.89 -45.99 -19.22
N GLY A 7 -22.97 -44.67 -19.09
CA GLY A 7 -24.12 -43.97 -18.51
C GLY A 7 -24.31 -44.24 -17.01
N ALA A 8 -25.20 -43.50 -16.37
CA ALA A 8 -25.62 -43.70 -14.98
C ALA A 8 -27.14 -43.62 -14.84
N ALA A 9 -27.70 -44.39 -13.89
CA ALA A 9 -29.11 -44.28 -13.54
C ALA A 9 -29.41 -42.85 -13.06
N GLY A 10 -30.32 -42.15 -13.75
CA GLY A 10 -30.64 -40.75 -13.48
C GLY A 10 -30.03 -39.72 -14.45
N ASP A 11 -29.32 -40.14 -15.49
CA ASP A 11 -28.73 -39.24 -16.52
C ASP A 11 -29.78 -38.58 -17.46
N ALA A 12 -31.02 -38.39 -17.02
CA ALA A 12 -32.03 -37.67 -17.80
C ALA A 12 -31.55 -36.23 -18.07
N GLY A 13 -31.36 -35.90 -19.35
CA GLY A 13 -30.86 -34.58 -19.78
C GLY A 13 -29.34 -34.41 -19.72
N VAL A 14 -28.58 -35.46 -19.40
CA VAL A 14 -27.11 -35.42 -19.33
C VAL A 14 -26.49 -36.03 -20.60
N ILE A 15 -25.39 -35.44 -21.06
CA ILE A 15 -24.51 -36.02 -22.08
C ILE A 15 -23.19 -36.37 -21.42
N ARG A 16 -22.80 -37.66 -21.45
CA ARG A 16 -21.47 -38.10 -21.06
C ARG A 16 -20.67 -38.51 -22.28
N ILE A 17 -19.43 -38.04 -22.35
CA ILE A 17 -18.53 -38.34 -23.46
C ILE A 17 -17.28 -39.01 -22.88
N GLY A 18 -16.99 -40.23 -23.36
CA GLY A 18 -15.86 -41.04 -22.92
C GLY A 18 -16.10 -41.84 -21.65
N LYS A 19 -15.19 -42.78 -21.38
CA LYS A 19 -15.18 -43.63 -20.18
C LYS A 19 -13.94 -43.30 -19.34
N PRO A 20 -14.08 -42.90 -18.07
CA PRO A 20 -12.97 -42.40 -17.26
C PRO A 20 -11.74 -43.31 -17.20
N SER A 21 -11.94 -44.64 -17.24
CA SER A 21 -10.84 -45.61 -17.14
C SER A 21 -10.05 -45.83 -18.44
N THR A 22 -10.54 -45.36 -19.58
CA THR A 22 -9.94 -45.63 -20.90
C THR A 22 -9.79 -44.40 -21.79
N THR A 23 -10.57 -43.34 -21.52
CA THR A 23 -10.48 -42.08 -22.24
C THR A 23 -9.49 -41.16 -21.55
N THR A 24 -8.29 -41.03 -22.13
CA THR A 24 -7.20 -40.19 -21.59
C THR A 24 -7.17 -38.78 -22.19
N GLY A 25 -8.00 -38.50 -23.20
CA GLY A 25 -8.11 -37.20 -23.84
C GLY A 25 -9.38 -37.08 -24.67
N THR A 26 -9.85 -35.86 -24.87
CA THR A 26 -11.02 -35.54 -25.71
C THR A 26 -10.63 -34.45 -26.71
N LEU A 27 -10.61 -34.79 -28.00
CA LEU A 27 -10.30 -33.85 -29.07
C LEU A 27 -11.58 -33.53 -29.84
N VAL A 28 -12.00 -32.26 -29.84
CA VAL A 28 -13.20 -31.80 -30.54
C VAL A 28 -12.79 -30.91 -31.71
N ALA A 29 -12.99 -31.42 -32.93
CA ALA A 29 -12.70 -30.68 -34.15
C ALA A 29 -13.53 -29.40 -34.23
N GLY A 30 -12.93 -28.33 -34.78
CA GLY A 30 -13.62 -27.05 -34.97
C GLY A 30 -13.66 -26.12 -33.75
N ILE A 31 -13.02 -26.47 -32.63
CA ILE A 31 -12.88 -25.57 -31.46
C ILE A 31 -11.62 -24.71 -31.56
N TRP A 32 -10.46 -25.34 -31.79
CA TRP A 32 -9.17 -24.64 -31.81
C TRP A 32 -9.11 -23.59 -32.92
N GLY A 33 -8.66 -22.37 -32.57
CA GLY A 33 -8.48 -21.27 -33.51
C GLY A 33 -9.77 -20.61 -34.01
N LYS A 34 -10.94 -20.90 -33.43
CA LYS A 34 -12.21 -20.25 -33.76
C LYS A 34 -12.54 -19.13 -32.78
N THR A 35 -12.67 -17.91 -33.29
CA THR A 35 -12.99 -16.73 -32.48
C THR A 35 -14.47 -16.69 -32.11
N VAL A 36 -14.75 -16.47 -30.82
CA VAL A 36 -16.09 -16.19 -30.30
C VAL A 36 -16.05 -14.82 -29.61
N ALA A 37 -16.68 -13.81 -30.20
CA ALA A 37 -16.59 -12.42 -29.73
C ALA A 37 -17.35 -12.16 -28.42
N SER A 38 -18.41 -12.93 -28.16
CA SER A 38 -19.22 -12.87 -26.94
C SER A 38 -19.38 -14.29 -26.41
N GLY A 39 -18.49 -14.69 -25.51
CA GLY A 39 -18.46 -16.03 -24.93
C GLY A 39 -18.12 -15.99 -23.44
N VAL A 40 -18.41 -17.09 -22.75
CA VAL A 40 -18.05 -17.28 -21.34
C VAL A 40 -17.11 -18.48 -21.26
N GLY A 41 -16.06 -18.36 -20.44
CA GLY A 41 -15.13 -19.46 -20.19
C GLY A 41 -15.85 -20.66 -19.58
N VAL A 42 -15.58 -21.85 -20.12
CA VAL A 42 -16.07 -23.11 -19.57
C VAL A 42 -15.10 -23.57 -18.48
N ILE A 43 -15.66 -23.94 -17.33
CA ILE A 43 -14.94 -24.58 -16.22
C ILE A 43 -15.39 -26.03 -16.08
N ILE A 44 -14.61 -26.82 -15.34
CA ILE A 44 -14.91 -28.21 -15.02
C ILE A 44 -15.02 -28.41 -13.50
N SER A 45 -16.06 -29.09 -13.04
CA SER A 45 -16.19 -29.52 -11.65
C SER A 45 -15.32 -30.76 -11.37
N SER A 46 -15.14 -31.09 -10.09
CA SER A 46 -14.45 -32.34 -9.70
C SER A 46 -15.11 -33.60 -10.26
N SER A 47 -16.44 -33.58 -10.47
CA SER A 47 -17.21 -34.67 -11.07
C SER A 47 -17.14 -34.72 -12.61
N GLY A 48 -16.32 -33.87 -13.24
CA GLY A 48 -16.15 -33.81 -14.69
C GLY A 48 -17.26 -33.07 -15.45
N GLN A 49 -18.13 -32.34 -14.76
CA GLN A 49 -19.19 -31.55 -15.40
C GLN A 49 -18.62 -30.23 -15.93
N LEU A 50 -18.85 -29.98 -17.23
CA LEU A 50 -18.57 -28.68 -17.84
C LEU A 50 -19.67 -27.67 -17.47
N GLY A 51 -19.26 -26.44 -17.13
CA GLY A 51 -20.18 -25.38 -16.73
C GLY A 51 -19.58 -23.98 -16.90
N THR A 52 -20.29 -22.96 -16.42
CA THR A 52 -19.85 -21.56 -16.44
C THR A 52 -20.06 -20.92 -15.07
N ILE A 53 -19.36 -19.82 -14.80
CA ILE A 53 -19.52 -19.03 -13.57
C ILE A 53 -20.54 -17.92 -13.81
N GLN A 54 -21.54 -17.80 -12.93
CA GLN A 54 -22.56 -16.74 -12.97
C GLN A 54 -22.23 -15.64 -11.95
N SER A 55 -22.26 -14.36 -12.35
CA SER A 55 -21.81 -13.25 -11.48
C SER A 55 -22.87 -12.17 -11.21
N SER A 56 -24.04 -12.24 -11.85
CA SER A 56 -25.14 -11.29 -11.59
C SER A 56 -25.62 -11.39 -10.14
N ALA A 57 -26.00 -10.25 -9.55
CA ALA A 57 -26.49 -10.17 -8.17
C ALA A 57 -27.66 -11.12 -7.89
N ARG A 58 -28.51 -11.41 -8.89
CA ARG A 58 -29.63 -12.36 -8.74
C ARG A 58 -29.22 -13.81 -8.43
N TYR A 59 -27.96 -14.17 -8.66
CA TYR A 59 -27.40 -15.49 -8.36
C TYR A 59 -26.56 -15.49 -7.07
N LYS A 60 -26.53 -14.38 -6.33
CA LYS A 60 -25.69 -14.18 -5.16
C LYS A 60 -26.54 -13.75 -3.97
N GLN A 61 -26.09 -14.13 -2.78
CA GLN A 61 -26.63 -13.70 -1.49
C GLN A 61 -25.47 -13.18 -0.63
N ASP A 62 -25.78 -12.47 0.46
CA ASP A 62 -24.80 -11.97 1.43
C ASP A 62 -23.65 -11.13 0.82
N ILE A 63 -23.99 -10.27 -0.15
CA ILE A 63 -23.04 -9.41 -0.87
C ILE A 63 -22.56 -8.30 0.07
N LYS A 64 -21.28 -8.35 0.45
CA LYS A 64 -20.62 -7.36 1.31
C LYS A 64 -19.22 -6.99 0.79
N PRO A 65 -18.66 -5.83 1.19
CA PRO A 65 -17.25 -5.52 0.95
C PRO A 65 -16.32 -6.63 1.47
N MET A 66 -15.19 -6.85 0.80
CA MET A 66 -14.21 -7.85 1.23
C MET A 66 -13.41 -7.43 2.47
N ASP A 67 -13.30 -6.12 2.71
CA ASP A 67 -12.51 -5.53 3.80
C ASP A 67 -11.14 -6.22 3.92
N ARG A 68 -10.78 -6.72 5.10
CA ARG A 68 -9.49 -7.36 5.37
C ARG A 68 -9.35 -8.78 4.84
N THR A 69 -10.43 -9.39 4.34
CA THR A 69 -10.42 -10.78 3.83
C THR A 69 -9.40 -10.96 2.70
N SER A 70 -9.29 -9.94 1.83
CA SER A 70 -8.36 -9.93 0.70
C SER A 70 -6.89 -9.76 1.08
N GLU A 71 -6.56 -9.33 2.32
CA GLU A 71 -5.17 -9.15 2.76
C GLU A 71 -4.38 -10.47 2.76
N SER A 72 -5.07 -11.61 2.89
CA SER A 72 -4.45 -12.94 2.85
C SER A 72 -3.63 -13.17 1.58
N ILE A 73 -4.00 -12.56 0.45
CA ILE A 73 -3.25 -12.74 -0.81
C ILE A 73 -1.86 -12.10 -0.78
N LEU A 74 -1.64 -11.12 0.11
CA LEU A 74 -0.36 -10.40 0.21
C LEU A 74 0.77 -11.29 0.76
N ALA A 75 0.42 -12.40 1.40
CA ALA A 75 1.37 -13.40 1.88
C ALA A 75 1.67 -14.50 0.85
N LEU A 76 0.96 -14.52 -0.29
CA LEU A 76 1.19 -15.50 -1.35
C LEU A 76 2.50 -15.23 -2.07
N LYS A 77 3.13 -16.31 -2.56
CA LYS A 77 4.43 -16.26 -3.23
C LYS A 77 4.27 -16.74 -4.68
N PRO A 78 4.26 -15.83 -5.67
CA PRO A 78 4.30 -16.21 -7.07
C PRO A 78 5.57 -17.00 -7.37
N VAL A 79 5.44 -18.04 -8.20
CA VAL A 79 6.54 -18.89 -8.64
C VAL A 79 6.56 -19.00 -10.16
N THR A 80 7.75 -19.26 -10.69
CA THR A 80 7.94 -19.76 -12.05
C THR A 80 8.18 -21.26 -11.96
N PHE A 81 7.52 -22.04 -12.82
CA PHE A 81 7.67 -23.49 -12.81
C PHE A 81 7.61 -24.06 -14.23
N ARG A 82 7.88 -25.35 -14.37
CA ARG A 82 7.59 -26.14 -15.56
C ARG A 82 6.77 -27.34 -15.10
N TYR A 83 5.84 -27.81 -15.91
CA TYR A 83 5.20 -29.09 -15.63
C TYR A 83 6.23 -30.21 -15.74
N LYS A 84 5.93 -31.34 -15.12
CA LYS A 84 6.75 -32.55 -15.27
C LYS A 84 6.73 -33.02 -16.73
N GLU A 85 7.79 -33.69 -17.16
CA GLU A 85 8.00 -34.11 -18.55
C GLU A 85 6.89 -35.01 -19.09
N ASP A 86 6.23 -35.80 -18.22
CA ASP A 86 5.08 -36.64 -18.58
C ASP A 86 3.80 -35.83 -18.89
N LEU A 87 3.71 -34.59 -18.40
CA LEU A 87 2.58 -33.70 -18.62
C LEU A 87 2.85 -32.66 -19.73
N ASP A 88 4.10 -32.20 -19.83
CA ASP A 88 4.56 -31.23 -20.82
C ASP A 88 5.99 -31.57 -21.27
N PRO A 89 6.12 -32.38 -22.34
CA PRO A 89 7.43 -32.76 -22.88
C PRO A 89 8.25 -31.56 -23.38
N ASP A 90 7.59 -30.48 -23.80
CA ASP A 90 8.25 -29.26 -24.26
C ASP A 90 8.73 -28.38 -23.08
N GLY A 91 8.28 -28.71 -21.87
CA GLY A 91 8.69 -28.10 -20.61
C GLY A 91 8.49 -26.59 -20.60
N ILE A 92 7.37 -26.08 -21.12
CA ILE A 92 7.15 -24.65 -21.32
C ILE A 92 7.15 -23.93 -19.95
N PRO A 93 7.93 -22.84 -19.77
CA PRO A 93 7.89 -22.05 -18.54
C PRO A 93 6.49 -21.51 -18.25
N GLN A 94 6.04 -21.71 -17.02
CA GLN A 94 4.75 -21.27 -16.50
C GLN A 94 4.94 -20.34 -15.31
N PHE A 95 3.92 -19.54 -15.03
CA PHE A 95 3.84 -18.66 -13.87
C PHE A 95 2.60 -19.00 -13.07
N GLY A 96 2.70 -19.00 -11.75
CA GLY A 96 1.54 -19.29 -10.92
C GLY A 96 1.86 -19.36 -9.44
N LEU A 97 1.08 -20.17 -8.74
CA LEU A 97 1.13 -20.40 -7.31
C LEU A 97 1.15 -21.90 -7.03
N VAL A 98 1.82 -22.32 -5.96
CA VAL A 98 1.76 -23.70 -5.46
C VAL A 98 0.52 -23.84 -4.58
N ALA A 99 -0.40 -24.72 -4.97
CA ALA A 99 -1.72 -24.82 -4.32
C ALA A 99 -1.62 -25.17 -2.82
N GLU A 100 -0.69 -26.04 -2.42
CA GLU A 100 -0.44 -26.39 -1.02
C GLU A 100 0.14 -25.23 -0.20
N GLU A 101 0.87 -24.30 -0.83
CA GLU A 101 1.34 -23.08 -0.16
C GLU A 101 0.20 -22.08 -0.01
N VAL A 102 -0.67 -21.97 -1.02
CA VAL A 102 -1.89 -21.15 -0.95
C VAL A 102 -2.81 -21.68 0.15
N GLU A 103 -3.01 -22.99 0.24
CA GLU A 103 -3.86 -23.62 1.27
C GLU A 103 -3.43 -23.22 2.70
N LYS A 104 -2.13 -23.19 2.97
CA LYS A 104 -1.59 -22.79 4.29
C LYS A 104 -1.89 -21.34 4.64
N VAL A 105 -1.97 -20.46 3.63
CA VAL A 105 -2.26 -19.03 3.80
C VAL A 105 -3.77 -18.79 3.87
N ASN A 106 -4.52 -19.37 2.94
CA ASN A 106 -5.97 -19.28 2.87
C ASN A 106 -6.57 -20.52 2.18
N PRO A 107 -7.18 -21.45 2.94
CA PRO A 107 -7.75 -22.69 2.38
C PRO A 107 -8.97 -22.45 1.49
N ASP A 108 -9.63 -21.29 1.57
CA ASP A 108 -10.78 -20.96 0.71
C ASP A 108 -10.36 -20.63 -0.73
N LEU A 109 -9.06 -20.46 -0.99
CA LEU A 109 -8.49 -20.14 -2.30
C LEU A 109 -8.01 -21.36 -3.08
N VAL A 110 -8.30 -22.58 -2.61
CA VAL A 110 -7.97 -23.81 -3.34
C VAL A 110 -9.21 -24.65 -3.62
N LEU A 111 -9.12 -25.48 -4.66
CA LEU A 111 -10.05 -26.57 -4.91
C LEU A 111 -9.36 -27.89 -4.60
N ARG A 112 -10.16 -28.84 -4.11
CA ARG A 112 -9.74 -30.20 -3.79
C ARG A 112 -10.35 -31.18 -4.78
N ASP A 113 -9.66 -32.28 -4.99
CA ASP A 113 -10.17 -33.43 -5.74
C ASP A 113 -11.23 -34.20 -4.92
N GLU A 114 -11.76 -35.29 -5.49
CA GLU A 114 -12.76 -36.15 -4.84
C GLU A 114 -12.25 -36.83 -3.55
N ASN A 115 -10.92 -36.94 -3.38
CA ASN A 115 -10.29 -37.50 -2.18
C ASN A 115 -9.97 -36.42 -1.13
N GLY A 116 -10.34 -35.17 -1.36
CA GLY A 116 -10.04 -34.05 -0.48
C GLY A 116 -8.61 -33.52 -0.58
N LYS A 117 -7.81 -34.02 -1.53
CA LYS A 117 -6.45 -33.54 -1.76
C LYS A 117 -6.49 -32.22 -2.52
N VAL A 118 -5.66 -31.25 -2.12
CA VAL A 118 -5.50 -29.99 -2.84
C VAL A 118 -5.09 -30.27 -4.28
N MET A 119 -5.79 -29.65 -5.23
CA MET A 119 -5.61 -29.88 -6.65
C MET A 119 -5.21 -28.61 -7.41
N THR A 120 -5.89 -27.49 -7.15
CA THR A 120 -5.64 -26.25 -7.90
C THR A 120 -6.02 -25.01 -7.10
N VAL A 121 -5.50 -23.87 -7.54
CA VAL A 121 -5.81 -22.55 -6.97
C VAL A 121 -7.04 -21.97 -7.67
N ARG A 122 -7.90 -21.31 -6.89
CA ARG A 122 -9.05 -20.54 -7.39
C ARG A 122 -8.58 -19.19 -7.93
N TYR A 123 -7.91 -19.19 -9.07
CA TYR A 123 -7.31 -17.96 -9.65
C TYR A 123 -8.33 -16.83 -9.86
N GLU A 124 -9.58 -17.12 -10.20
CA GLU A 124 -10.64 -16.09 -10.28
C GLU A 124 -10.92 -15.39 -8.95
N ALA A 125 -10.85 -16.11 -7.83
CA ALA A 125 -11.01 -15.53 -6.49
C ALA A 125 -9.79 -14.68 -6.12
N VAL A 126 -8.58 -15.17 -6.43
CA VAL A 126 -7.32 -14.42 -6.24
C VAL A 126 -7.37 -13.11 -7.03
N ASN A 127 -7.78 -13.14 -8.30
CA ASN A 127 -7.90 -11.96 -9.17
C ASN A 127 -8.88 -10.93 -8.60
N ALA A 128 -10.04 -11.37 -8.08
CA ALA A 128 -11.00 -10.47 -7.44
C ALA A 128 -10.45 -9.83 -6.15
N MET A 129 -9.69 -10.58 -5.35
CA MET A 129 -9.05 -10.05 -4.13
C MET A 129 -7.89 -9.10 -4.47
N LEU A 130 -7.12 -9.38 -5.54
CA LEU A 130 -6.09 -8.48 -6.05
C LEU A 130 -6.67 -7.13 -6.47
N LEU A 131 -7.83 -7.13 -7.12
CA LEU A 131 -8.54 -5.89 -7.44
C LEU A 131 -8.90 -5.10 -6.17
N ASN A 132 -9.37 -5.77 -5.11
CA ASN A 132 -9.70 -5.10 -3.87
C ASN A 132 -8.47 -4.47 -3.19
N GLU A 133 -7.35 -5.20 -3.11
CA GLU A 133 -6.10 -4.65 -2.56
C GLU A 133 -5.54 -3.52 -3.42
N PHE A 134 -5.60 -3.65 -4.75
CA PHE A 134 -5.21 -2.57 -5.67
C PHE A 134 -6.02 -1.30 -5.44
N LEU A 135 -7.35 -1.41 -5.27
CA LEU A 135 -8.21 -0.26 -5.01
C LEU A 135 -7.94 0.38 -3.64
N LYS A 136 -7.61 -0.42 -2.62
CA LYS A 136 -7.18 0.12 -1.31
C LYS A 136 -5.88 0.89 -1.45
N GLU A 137 -4.88 0.30 -2.10
CA GLU A 137 -3.58 0.94 -2.25
C GLU A 137 -3.66 2.21 -3.08
N HIS A 138 -4.50 2.23 -4.12
CA HIS A 138 -4.76 3.44 -4.90
C HIS A 138 -5.30 4.59 -4.04
N ARG A 139 -6.21 4.30 -3.08
CA ARG A 139 -6.73 5.31 -2.14
C ARG A 139 -5.64 5.77 -1.16
N ASN A 140 -4.87 4.84 -0.60
CA ASN A 140 -3.76 5.16 0.30
C ASN A 140 -2.75 6.10 -0.37
N VAL A 141 -2.38 5.82 -1.63
CA VAL A 141 -1.46 6.66 -2.41
C VAL A 141 -2.06 8.06 -2.64
N ALA A 142 -3.35 8.16 -2.98
CA ALA A 142 -4.01 9.45 -3.14
C ALA A 142 -4.01 10.28 -1.85
N GLU A 143 -4.31 9.66 -0.71
CA GLU A 143 -4.27 10.32 0.60
C GLU A 143 -2.85 10.74 0.99
N GLN A 144 -1.86 9.89 0.75
CA GLN A 144 -0.44 10.22 0.96
C GLN A 144 -0.02 11.41 0.11
N GLN A 145 -0.45 11.48 -1.15
CA GLN A 145 -0.13 12.60 -2.05
C GLN A 145 -0.67 13.93 -1.52
N THR A 146 -1.89 13.95 -0.95
CA THR A 146 -2.45 15.14 -0.30
C THR A 146 -1.63 15.56 0.92
N LYS A 147 -1.28 14.61 1.80
CA LYS A 147 -0.45 14.89 2.99
C LYS A 147 0.94 15.43 2.60
N VAL A 148 1.54 14.88 1.55
CA VAL A 148 2.82 15.37 1.02
C VAL A 148 2.68 16.82 0.52
N ALA A 149 1.60 17.15 -0.20
CA ALA A 149 1.36 18.52 -0.64
C ALA A 149 1.18 19.50 0.54
N GLU A 150 0.44 19.11 1.57
CA GLU A 150 0.27 19.90 2.80
C GLU A 150 1.62 20.12 3.51
N GLN A 151 2.40 19.06 3.69
CA GLN A 151 3.73 19.13 4.27
C GLN A 151 4.66 20.07 3.48
N HIS A 152 4.63 20.01 2.15
CA HIS A 152 5.38 20.92 1.29
C HIS A 152 4.98 22.39 1.53
N SER A 153 3.69 22.68 1.66
CA SER A 153 3.18 24.02 1.98
C SER A 153 3.68 24.50 3.35
N THR A 154 3.57 23.66 4.39
CA THR A 154 4.07 23.99 5.73
C THR A 154 5.58 24.22 5.73
N ILE A 155 6.36 23.40 5.03
CA ILE A 155 7.81 23.58 4.90
C ILE A 155 8.14 24.92 4.22
N ALA A 156 7.41 25.30 3.18
CA ALA A 156 7.60 26.59 2.50
C ALA A 156 7.29 27.78 3.43
N GLN A 157 6.23 27.69 4.23
CA GLN A 157 5.88 28.70 5.22
C GLN A 157 6.95 28.81 6.32
N LEU A 158 7.39 27.67 6.88
CA LEU A 158 8.43 27.64 7.90
C LEU A 158 9.74 28.23 7.39
N LYS A 159 10.15 27.92 6.15
CA LYS A 159 11.35 28.53 5.54
C LYS A 159 11.25 30.06 5.48
N THR A 160 10.07 30.58 5.14
CA THR A 160 9.82 32.03 5.12
C THR A 160 9.92 32.64 6.52
N ILE A 161 9.30 31.99 7.52
CA ILE A 161 9.34 32.46 8.92
C ILE A 161 10.78 32.44 9.47
N VAL A 162 11.54 31.37 9.20
CA VAL A 162 12.94 31.28 9.63
C VAL A 162 13.78 32.38 8.99
N ALA A 163 13.60 32.67 7.70
CA ALA A 163 14.29 33.77 7.03
C ALA A 163 13.92 35.14 7.64
N GLN A 164 12.64 35.35 7.99
CA GLN A 164 12.17 36.56 8.67
C GLN A 164 12.80 36.70 10.07
N GLN A 165 12.78 35.62 10.86
CA GLN A 165 13.39 35.60 12.20
C GLN A 165 14.88 35.88 12.14
N GLN A 166 15.60 35.31 11.17
CA GLN A 166 17.02 35.59 11.00
C GLN A 166 17.31 37.08 10.75
N LYS A 167 16.45 37.76 9.95
CA LYS A 167 16.53 39.22 9.74
C LYS A 167 16.23 40.00 11.02
N GLN A 168 15.22 39.59 11.79
CA GLN A 168 14.88 40.23 13.07
C GLN A 168 15.99 40.09 14.10
N ILE A 169 16.62 38.91 14.21
CA ILE A 169 17.76 38.66 15.10
C ILE A 169 18.94 39.55 14.70
N ALA A 170 19.25 39.66 13.40
CA ALA A 170 20.32 40.55 12.93
C ALA A 170 20.04 42.03 13.26
N ALA A 171 18.80 42.48 13.12
CA ALA A 171 18.40 43.84 13.49
C ALA A 171 18.51 44.09 15.00
N GLN A 172 18.05 43.14 15.83
CA GLN A 172 18.19 43.22 17.28
C GLN A 172 19.65 43.27 17.73
N GLN A 173 20.52 42.47 17.12
CA GLN A 173 21.97 42.50 17.39
C GLN A 173 22.58 43.87 17.07
N ALA A 174 22.17 44.50 15.95
CA ALA A 174 22.64 45.84 15.59
C ALA A 174 22.18 46.90 16.61
N THR A 175 20.90 46.85 17.05
CA THR A 175 20.39 47.75 18.09
C THR A 175 21.10 47.55 19.43
N ALA A 176 21.32 46.30 19.84
CA ALA A 176 22.04 45.98 21.07
C ALA A 176 23.48 46.53 21.03
N ALA A 177 24.17 46.39 19.90
CA ALA A 177 25.50 46.96 19.71
C ALA A 177 25.50 48.50 19.80
N GLN A 178 24.46 49.17 19.27
CA GLN A 178 24.31 50.62 19.40
C GLN A 178 24.04 51.05 20.85
N GLN A 179 23.15 50.34 21.55
CA GLN A 179 22.84 50.60 22.96
C GLN A 179 24.09 50.43 23.84
N GLN A 180 24.90 49.39 23.59
CA GLN A 180 26.16 49.18 24.29
C GLN A 180 27.11 50.38 24.15
N ARG A 181 27.26 50.93 22.94
CA ARG A 181 28.06 52.15 22.70
C ARG A 181 27.49 53.38 23.44
N GLN A 182 26.16 53.52 23.47
CA GLN A 182 25.51 54.63 24.20
C GLN A 182 25.73 54.52 25.71
N ILE A 183 25.67 53.30 26.27
CA ILE A 183 25.96 53.02 27.68
C ILE A 183 27.41 53.39 28.01
N GLU A 184 28.36 53.00 27.17
CA GLU A 184 29.79 53.36 27.33
C GLU A 184 30.01 54.88 27.31
N ALA A 185 29.40 55.58 26.35
CA ALA A 185 29.48 57.04 26.24
C ALA A 185 28.84 57.75 27.44
N LEU A 186 27.69 57.28 27.91
CA LEU A 186 27.01 57.83 29.08
C LEU A 186 27.84 57.59 30.35
N THR A 187 28.41 56.39 30.50
CA THR A 187 29.30 56.04 31.62
C THR A 187 30.50 56.98 31.67
N ALA A 188 31.13 57.25 30.52
CA ALA A 188 32.24 58.20 30.43
C ALA A 188 31.82 59.64 30.79
N THR A 189 30.61 60.04 30.40
CA THR A 189 30.06 61.36 30.71
C THR A 189 29.77 61.51 32.20
N VAL A 190 29.11 60.52 32.82
CA VAL A 190 28.84 60.49 34.26
C VAL A 190 30.15 60.58 35.05
N ARG A 191 31.19 59.81 34.67
CA ARG A 191 32.51 59.89 35.31
C ARG A 191 33.08 61.31 35.29
N LYS A 192 33.05 61.98 34.13
CA LYS A 192 33.52 63.38 34.00
C LYS A 192 32.71 64.36 34.85
N VAL A 193 31.39 64.17 34.95
CA VAL A 193 30.54 65.01 35.81
C VAL A 193 30.89 64.80 37.27
N SER A 194 31.06 63.55 37.72
CA SER A 194 31.48 63.24 39.09
C SER A 194 32.84 63.87 39.42
N GLU A 195 33.83 63.74 38.54
CA GLU A 195 35.15 64.37 38.68
C GLU A 195 35.02 65.91 38.84
N ARG A 196 34.13 66.57 38.06
CA ARG A 196 33.88 68.02 38.20
C ARG A 196 33.18 68.40 39.51
N VAL A 197 32.24 67.58 39.98
CA VAL A 197 31.52 67.85 41.24
C VAL A 197 32.46 67.70 42.43
N GLU A 198 33.34 66.69 42.45
CA GLU A 198 34.34 66.55 43.51
C GLU A 198 35.31 67.75 43.56
N LEU A 199 35.74 68.25 42.39
CA LEU A 199 36.62 69.43 42.30
C LEU A 199 35.94 70.75 42.71
N SER A 200 34.60 70.79 42.79
CA SER A 200 33.82 71.99 43.15
C SER A 200 33.21 71.93 44.56
N ALA A 201 33.49 70.87 45.33
CA ALA A 201 33.10 70.79 46.73
C ALA A 201 33.90 71.83 47.57
N PRO A 202 33.23 72.63 48.43
CA PRO A 202 33.90 73.64 49.24
C PRO A 202 34.86 73.00 50.25
N ALA A 203 36.08 73.55 50.36
CA ALA A 203 37.08 73.09 51.31
C ALA A 203 36.53 73.13 52.76
N PRO A 204 36.80 72.11 53.60
CA PRO A 204 36.31 72.06 54.96
C PRO A 204 36.82 73.29 55.73
N ARG A 205 35.89 74.14 56.18
CA ARG A 205 36.22 75.24 57.10
C ARG A 205 36.59 74.63 58.44
N ILE A 206 37.88 74.59 58.73
CA ILE A 206 38.38 74.37 60.07
C ILE A 206 37.97 75.60 60.89
N ALA A 207 36.99 75.43 61.78
CA ALA A 207 36.77 76.39 62.84
C ALA A 207 37.93 76.25 63.83
N GLY A 208 38.90 77.14 63.74
CA GLY A 208 39.85 77.37 64.83
C GLY A 208 39.08 77.98 65.99
N ASN A 209 38.93 77.23 67.07
CA ASN A 209 38.67 77.82 68.37
C ASN A 209 40.03 78.06 69.01
N ASP A 210 40.38 79.35 69.15
CA ASP A 210 41.36 79.82 70.11
C ASP A 210 40.71 79.77 71.50
N ASP A 211 41.34 79.01 72.42
CA ASP A 211 41.62 79.36 73.82
C ASP A 211 42.41 78.22 74.51
#